data_AF-E0NMK7-F1
#
_entry.id   AF-E0NMK7-F1
#
_cell.length_a   1.000
_cell.length_b   1.000
_cell.length_c   1.000
_cell.angle_alpha   90.00
_cell.angle_beta   90.00
_cell.angle_gamma   90.00
#
_symmetry.space_group_name_H-M   'P 1'
#
loop_
_entity.id
_entity.type
_entity.pdbx_description
1 polymer ?
#
loop_
_entity_poly.entity_id
_entity_poly.type
_entity_poly.pdbx_seq_one_letter_code
_entity_poly.pdbx_strand_id
1 'polypeptide(L)'
;MEFSDGELLVMEELWKGDILDENGEIQALALSKILMERHNISKTSCYTFFGRLVEKGAIARRYPKYTIRVLVSREDALLNKQKEAFHKLFKGSLLNICKTFLQNEEVTKEEIEEMKKLIASFDEEEKEDQEEAKNDTKSN
;
A
#
# COMPACT_ATOMS: atom_id res chain seq x y z
N MET A 1 -12.88 -2.07 -1.88
CA MET A 1 -13.01 -1.67 -0.46
C MET A 1 -12.60 -0.22 -0.35
N GLU A 2 -13.32 0.60 0.41
CA GLU A 2 -12.94 2.00 0.62
C GLU A 2 -12.84 2.29 2.12
N PHE A 3 -11.76 2.95 2.51
CA PHE A 3 -11.55 3.44 3.87
C PHE A 3 -11.77 4.95 3.91
N SER A 4 -12.52 5.39 4.92
CA SER A 4 -12.51 6.77 5.41
C SER A 4 -11.13 7.12 5.97
N ASP A 5 -10.85 8.42 6.14
CA ASP A 5 -9.56 8.89 6.65
C ASP A 5 -9.20 8.30 8.01
N GLY A 6 -10.19 8.19 8.91
CA GLY A 6 -9.99 7.57 10.23
C GLY A 6 -9.70 6.08 10.16
N GLU A 7 -10.36 5.34 9.28
CA GLU A 7 -10.10 3.91 9.08
C GLU A 7 -8.74 3.68 8.41
N LEU A 8 -8.39 4.50 7.44
CA LEU A 8 -7.10 4.43 6.74
C LEU A 8 -5.96 4.68 7.73
N LEU A 9 -6.11 5.66 8.62
CA LEU A 9 -5.12 5.95 9.67
C LEU A 9 -4.88 4.73 10.57
N VAL A 10 -5.94 4.01 10.98
CA VAL A 10 -5.78 2.76 11.73
C VAL A 10 -5.03 1.71 10.91
N MET A 11 -5.36 1.56 9.63
CA MET A 11 -4.70 0.57 8.77
C MET A 11 -3.23 0.91 8.52
N GLU A 12 -2.88 2.18 8.29
CA GLU A 12 -1.49 2.63 8.14
C GLU A 12 -0.67 2.32 9.39
N GLU A 13 -1.26 2.48 10.58
CA GLU A 13 -0.60 2.13 11.83
C GLU A 13 -0.41 0.61 11.97
N LEU A 14 -1.37 -0.19 11.54
CA LEU A 14 -1.26 -1.65 11.52
C LEU A 14 -0.26 -2.16 10.48
N TRP A 15 -0.20 -1.55 9.30
CA TRP A 15 0.68 -1.97 8.20
C TRP A 15 2.15 -1.65 8.43
N LYS A 16 2.49 -0.68 9.30
CA LYS A 16 3.86 -0.48 9.77
C LYS A 16 4.45 -1.74 10.42
N GLY A 17 3.59 -2.55 11.06
CA GLY A 17 3.98 -3.80 11.72
C GLY A 17 4.79 -3.63 13.01
N ASP A 18 5.22 -2.42 13.37
CA ASP A 18 6.04 -2.13 14.56
C ASP A 18 5.32 -2.38 15.89
N ILE A 19 3.98 -2.44 15.85
CA ILE A 19 3.11 -2.62 17.01
C ILE A 19 2.46 -4.01 17.09
N LEU A 20 2.71 -4.87 16.09
CA LEU A 20 2.14 -6.20 16.01
C LEU A 20 3.04 -7.22 16.73
N ASP A 21 2.43 -8.26 17.29
CA ASP A 21 3.15 -9.39 17.85
C ASP A 21 3.65 -10.37 16.75
N GLU A 22 4.30 -11.46 17.17
CA GLU A 22 4.82 -12.52 16.28
C GLU A 22 3.75 -13.18 15.39
N ASN A 23 2.47 -13.05 15.74
CA ASN A 23 1.34 -13.58 14.98
C ASN A 23 0.70 -12.53 14.06
N GLY A 24 1.24 -11.31 14.01
CA GLY A 24 0.68 -10.18 13.27
C GLY A 24 -0.55 -9.59 13.95
N GLU A 25 -0.59 -9.61 15.28
CA GLU A 25 -1.77 -9.28 16.06
C GLU A 25 -1.52 -8.23 17.14
N ILE A 26 -2.60 -7.53 17.52
CA ILE A 26 -2.57 -6.54 18.60
C ILE A 26 -3.91 -6.49 19.33
N GLN A 27 -3.90 -6.24 20.64
CA GLN A 27 -5.13 -6.01 21.38
C GLN A 27 -5.74 -4.64 21.03
N ALA A 28 -7.07 -4.59 20.83
CA ALA A 28 -7.79 -3.35 20.53
C ALA A 28 -7.53 -2.24 21.56
N LEU A 29 -7.35 -2.60 22.83
CA LEU A 29 -7.01 -1.64 23.87
C LEU A 29 -5.63 -1.02 23.67
N ALA A 30 -4.61 -1.82 23.33
CA ALA A 30 -3.26 -1.34 23.07
C ALA A 30 -3.24 -0.45 21.81
N LEU A 31 -3.86 -0.92 20.72
CA LEU A 31 -4.00 -0.14 19.49
C LEU A 31 -4.70 1.20 19.74
N SER A 32 -5.77 1.22 20.55
CA SER A 32 -6.47 2.47 20.86
C SER A 32 -5.61 3.48 21.61
N LYS A 33 -4.70 3.03 22.50
CA LYS A 33 -3.78 3.93 23.20
C LYS A 33 -2.75 4.51 22.25
N ILE A 34 -2.18 3.68 21.37
CA ILE A 34 -1.21 4.12 20.35
C ILE A 34 -1.83 5.18 19.44
N LEU A 35 -3.05 4.96 18.96
CA LEU A 35 -3.77 5.91 18.11
C LEU A 35 -4.13 7.21 18.85
N MET A 36 -4.46 7.12 20.14
CA MET A 36 -4.67 8.30 20.98
C MET A 36 -3.38 9.12 21.13
N GLU A 37 -2.26 8.46 21.40
CA GLU A 37 -0.96 9.10 21.62
C GLU A 37 -0.36 9.69 20.33
N ARG A 38 -0.41 8.95 19.22
CA ARG A 38 0.22 9.35 17.95
C ARG A 38 -0.66 10.29 17.12
N HIS A 39 -1.99 10.18 17.23
CA HIS A 39 -2.92 10.84 16.31
C HIS A 39 -4.06 11.60 17.00
N ASN A 40 -4.05 11.69 18.33
CA ASN A 40 -5.02 12.45 19.12
C ASN A 40 -6.50 12.07 18.85
N ILE A 41 -6.74 10.80 18.51
CA ILE A 41 -8.07 10.25 18.19
C ILE A 41 -8.72 9.75 19.47
N SER A 42 -10.01 10.03 19.69
CA SER A 42 -10.70 9.53 20.89
C SER A 42 -10.78 7.99 20.91
N LYS A 43 -10.78 7.40 22.11
CA LYS A 43 -11.00 5.96 22.28
C LYS A 43 -12.28 5.48 21.61
N THR A 44 -13.38 6.22 21.75
CA THR A 44 -14.68 5.87 21.13
C THR A 44 -14.58 5.81 19.60
N SER A 45 -13.89 6.78 19.00
CA SER A 45 -13.65 6.80 17.55
C SER A 45 -12.81 5.60 17.11
N CYS A 46 -11.75 5.24 17.87
CA CYS A 46 -10.93 4.06 17.58
C CYS A 46 -11.79 2.79 17.48
N TYR A 47 -12.62 2.53 18.50
CA TYR A 47 -13.48 1.34 18.50
C TYR A 47 -14.55 1.38 17.40
N THR A 48 -15.00 2.57 17.01
CA THR A 48 -15.89 2.74 15.86
C THR A 48 -15.19 2.33 14.57
N PHE A 49 -13.94 2.77 14.36
CA PHE A 49 -13.14 2.38 13.19
C PHE A 49 -12.82 0.88 13.20
N PHE A 50 -12.47 0.30 14.36
CA PHE A 50 -12.22 -1.14 14.46
C PHE A 50 -13.46 -1.95 14.04
N GLY A 51 -14.65 -1.57 14.53
CA GLY A 51 -15.90 -2.24 14.14
C GLY A 51 -16.15 -2.18 12.64
N ARG A 52 -16.02 -1.00 12.02
CA ARG A 52 -16.19 -0.83 10.57
C ARG A 52 -15.14 -1.58 9.76
N LEU A 53 -13.89 -1.62 10.21
CA LEU A 53 -12.82 -2.38 9.55
C LEU A 53 -13.07 -3.90 9.63
N VAL A 54 -13.66 -4.37 10.73
CA VAL A 54 -14.13 -5.77 10.84
C VAL A 54 -15.26 -6.04 9.86
N GLU A 55 -16.27 -5.16 9.79
CA GLU A 55 -17.39 -5.29 8.84
C GLU A 55 -16.92 -5.29 7.38
N LYS A 56 -15.88 -4.51 7.07
CA LYS A 56 -15.25 -4.45 5.75
C LYS A 56 -14.35 -5.66 5.47
N GLY A 57 -14.04 -6.50 6.46
CA GLY A 57 -13.11 -7.63 6.31
C GLY A 57 -11.64 -7.20 6.16
N ALA A 58 -11.29 -5.98 6.53
CA ALA A 58 -9.90 -5.50 6.52
C ALA A 58 -9.10 -6.05 7.70
N ILE A 59 -9.79 -6.28 8.83
CA ILE A 59 -9.23 -6.89 10.03
C ILE A 59 -10.17 -7.97 10.58
N ALA A 60 -9.62 -8.97 11.25
CA ALA A 60 -10.38 -9.93 12.04
C ALA A 60 -10.33 -9.56 13.52
N ARG A 61 -11.46 -9.79 14.22
CA ARG A 61 -11.52 -9.76 15.68
C ARG A 61 -11.53 -11.18 16.24
N ARG A 62 -10.68 -11.46 17.22
CA ARG A 62 -10.67 -12.71 18.00
C ARG A 62 -10.81 -12.49 19.49
N TYR A 63 -11.24 -13.54 20.17
CA TYR A 63 -11.35 -13.62 21.62
C TYR A 63 -10.40 -14.69 22.16
N PRO A 64 -9.95 -14.56 23.42
CA PRO A 64 -10.31 -13.53 24.40
C PRO A 64 -9.64 -12.16 24.13
N LYS A 65 -10.05 -11.11 24.87
CA LYS A 65 -9.41 -9.77 24.92
C LYS A 65 -9.53 -8.85 23.69
N TYR A 66 -10.41 -9.15 22.74
CA TYR A 66 -10.59 -8.32 21.53
C TYR A 66 -9.24 -8.10 20.82
N THR A 67 -8.66 -9.19 20.35
CA THR A 67 -7.44 -9.17 19.54
C THR A 67 -7.78 -8.90 18.09
N ILE A 68 -7.03 -8.00 17.47
CA ILE A 68 -7.15 -7.58 16.08
C ILE A 68 -6.03 -8.24 15.28
N ARG A 69 -6.39 -8.80 14.12
CA ARG A 69 -5.46 -9.33 13.12
C ARG A 69 -5.70 -8.65 11.79
N VAL A 70 -4.64 -8.24 11.10
CA VAL A 70 -4.72 -7.65 9.75
C VAL A 70 -5.02 -8.75 8.72
N LEU A 71 -5.96 -8.51 7.81
CA LEU A 71 -6.34 -9.48 6.77
C LEU A 71 -5.99 -9.03 5.35
N VAL A 72 -5.72 -7.75 5.13
CA VAL A 72 -5.44 -7.18 3.81
C VAL A 72 -4.12 -6.42 3.83
N SER A 73 -3.32 -6.58 2.77
CA SER A 73 -2.12 -5.78 2.56
C SER A 73 -2.48 -4.32 2.20
N ARG A 74 -1.52 -3.43 2.33
CA ARG A 74 -1.68 -2.02 1.94
C ARG A 74 -1.91 -1.89 0.44
N GLU A 75 -1.15 -2.67 -0.32
CA GLU A 75 -1.17 -2.72 -1.78
C GLU A 75 -2.54 -3.18 -2.29
N ASP A 76 -3.04 -4.31 -1.77
CA ASP A 76 -4.34 -4.86 -2.20
C ASP A 76 -5.49 -3.93 -1.83
N ALA A 77 -5.44 -3.34 -0.64
CA ALA A 77 -6.50 -2.47 -0.16
C ALA A 77 -6.57 -1.14 -0.94
N LEU A 78 -5.43 -0.64 -1.43
CA LEU A 78 -5.34 0.63 -2.14
C LEU A 78 -5.25 0.50 -3.67
N LEU A 79 -5.13 -0.70 -4.22
CA LEU A 79 -4.97 -0.95 -5.67
C LEU A 79 -6.02 -0.20 -6.52
N ASN A 80 -7.29 -0.27 -6.12
CA ASN A 80 -8.36 0.39 -6.87
C ASN A 80 -8.25 1.92 -6.78
N LYS A 81 -7.89 2.47 -5.61
CA LYS A 81 -7.64 3.91 -5.45
C LYS A 81 -6.43 4.36 -6.28
N GLN A 82 -5.37 3.55 -6.34
CA GLN A 82 -4.20 3.83 -7.17
C GLN A 82 -4.56 3.86 -8.66
N LYS A 83 -5.29 2.85 -9.15
CA LYS A 83 -5.77 2.82 -10.55
C LYS A 83 -6.69 4.00 -10.86
N GLU A 84 -7.60 4.32 -9.95
CA GLU A 84 -8.51 5.45 -10.12
C GLU A 84 -7.75 6.79 -10.17
N ALA A 85 -6.80 7.01 -9.26
CA ALA A 85 -5.93 8.18 -9.27
C ALA A 85 -5.08 8.24 -10.56
N PHE A 86 -4.54 7.11 -10.99
CA PHE A 86 -3.81 6.97 -12.25
C PHE A 86 -4.64 7.45 -13.46
N HIS A 87 -5.89 7.01 -13.54
CA HIS A 87 -6.78 7.42 -14.62
C HIS A 87 -7.25 8.88 -14.48
N LYS A 88 -7.61 9.34 -13.27
CA LYS A 88 -8.16 10.68 -13.04
C LYS A 88 -7.12 11.79 -13.15
N LEU A 89 -5.97 11.63 -12.50
CA LEU A 89 -4.94 12.67 -12.42
C LEU A 89 -4.01 12.65 -13.64
N PHE A 90 -3.69 11.45 -14.13
CA PHE A 90 -2.65 11.28 -15.16
C PHE A 90 -3.19 10.79 -16.50
N LYS A 91 -4.53 10.78 -16.65
CA LYS A 91 -5.23 10.36 -17.89
C LYS A 91 -4.82 8.96 -18.36
N GLY A 92 -4.46 8.09 -17.42
CA GLY A 92 -4.05 6.71 -17.72
C GLY A 92 -2.68 6.59 -18.39
N SER A 93 -1.82 7.62 -18.34
CA SER A 93 -0.52 7.59 -18.98
C SER A 93 0.60 7.80 -17.97
N LEU A 94 1.47 6.81 -17.84
CA LEU A 94 2.70 6.91 -17.05
C LEU A 94 3.59 8.05 -17.55
N LEU A 95 3.62 8.29 -18.87
CA LEU A 95 4.35 9.41 -19.44
C LEU A 95 3.81 10.77 -18.97
N ASN A 96 2.49 10.88 -18.73
CA ASN A 96 1.91 12.10 -18.16
C ASN A 96 2.29 12.26 -16.69
N ILE A 97 2.42 11.17 -15.92
CA ILE A 97 2.99 11.22 -14.56
C ILE A 97 4.38 11.84 -14.63
N CYS A 98 5.28 11.23 -15.40
CA CYS A 98 6.66 11.70 -15.52
C CYS A 98 6.71 13.16 -15.98
N LYS A 99 5.95 13.54 -17.01
CA LYS A 99 5.90 14.93 -17.47
C LYS A 99 5.44 15.89 -16.38
N THR A 100 4.35 15.58 -15.67
CA THR A 100 3.81 16.47 -14.63
C THR A 100 4.77 16.61 -13.45
N PHE A 101 5.40 15.53 -12.98
CA PHE A 101 6.34 15.61 -11.86
C PHE A 101 7.66 16.28 -12.26
N LEU A 102 8.25 15.89 -13.41
CA LEU A 102 9.52 16.47 -13.88
C LEU A 102 9.40 17.95 -14.30
N GLN A 103 8.18 18.44 -14.58
CA GLN A 103 7.93 19.86 -14.88
C GLN A 103 7.73 20.73 -13.64
N ASN A 104 7.28 20.15 -12.52
CA ASN A 104 6.89 20.90 -11.33
C ASN A 104 7.87 20.74 -10.15
N GLU A 105 8.75 19.75 -10.18
CA GLU A 105 9.76 19.49 -9.15
C GLU A 105 11.16 19.86 -9.65
N GLU A 106 12.02 20.35 -8.74
CA GLU A 106 13.45 20.50 -9.05
C GLU A 106 14.12 19.13 -8.99
N VAL A 107 14.49 18.59 -10.15
CA VAL A 107 15.14 17.28 -10.26
C VAL A 107 16.64 17.46 -10.48
N THR A 108 17.43 16.81 -9.63
CA THR A 108 18.89 16.83 -9.73
C THR A 108 19.39 15.97 -10.90
N LYS A 109 20.66 16.19 -11.30
CA LYS A 109 21.26 15.39 -12.38
C LYS A 109 21.44 13.94 -11.95
N GLU A 110 21.71 13.72 -10.67
CA GLU A 110 21.87 12.42 -10.04
C GLU A 110 20.56 11.62 -10.11
N GLU A 111 19.43 12.22 -9.73
CA GLU A 111 18.11 11.59 -9.82
C GLU A 111 17.71 11.25 -11.27
N ILE A 112 18.04 12.13 -12.23
CA ILE A 112 17.83 11.85 -13.67
C ILE A 112 18.60 10.62 -14.11
N GLU A 113 19.84 10.46 -13.65
CA GLU A 113 20.69 9.34 -14.04
C GLU A 113 20.22 8.03 -13.39
N GLU A 114 19.77 8.06 -12.14
CA GLU A 114 19.13 6.91 -11.49
C GLU A 114 17.85 6.49 -12.21
N MET A 115 16.99 7.44 -12.59
CA MET A 115 15.77 7.15 -13.36
C MET A 115 16.07 6.50 -14.71
N LYS A 116 17.10 6.95 -15.43
CA LYS A 116 17.50 6.32 -16.69
C LYS A 116 17.97 4.89 -16.50
N LYS A 117 18.78 4.63 -15.47
CA LYS A 117 19.26 3.27 -15.15
C LYS A 117 18.10 2.35 -14.80
N LEU A 118 17.15 2.85 -14.02
CA LEU A 118 15.93 2.12 -13.67
C LEU A 118 15.12 1.75 -14.92
N ILE A 119 14.92 2.68 -15.85
CA ILE A 119 14.21 2.40 -17.11
C ILE A 119 14.99 1.35 -17.93
N ALA A 120 16.30 1.48 -18.03
CA ALA A 120 17.15 0.55 -18.77
C ALA A 120 17.11 -0.89 -18.20
N SER A 121 17.00 -1.06 -16.88
CA SER A 121 16.88 -2.41 -16.30
C SER A 121 15.57 -3.11 -16.70
N PHE A 122 14.47 -2.37 -16.84
CA PHE A 122 13.21 -2.93 -17.34
C PHE A 122 13.25 -3.29 -18.83
N ASP A 123 14.04 -2.56 -19.64
CA ASP A 123 14.26 -2.87 -21.07
C ASP A 123 15.15 -4.12 -21.28
N GLU A 124 15.92 -4.54 -20.28
CA GLU A 124 16.77 -5.74 -20.32
C GLU A 124 16.01 -7.00 -19.85
N GLU A 125 15.16 -6.89 -18.82
CA GLU A 125 14.28 -7.99 -18.37
C GLU A 125 13.30 -8.46 -19.48
N GLU A 126 12.77 -7.53 -20.29
CA GLU A 126 11.90 -7.89 -21.43
C GLU A 126 12.62 -8.66 -22.56
N LYS A 127 13.96 -8.66 -22.60
CA LYS A 127 14.74 -9.39 -23.63
C LYS A 127 15.03 -10.83 -23.22
N GLU A 128 15.27 -11.08 -21.94
CA GLU A 128 15.52 -12.44 -21.41
C GLU A 128 14.25 -13.30 -21.48
N ASP A 129 13.09 -12.75 -21.11
CA ASP A 129 11.77 -13.43 -21.21
C ASP A 129 11.39 -13.78 -22.67
N GLN A 130 11.85 -12.99 -23.65
CA GLN A 130 11.60 -13.25 -25.07
C GLN A 130 12.62 -14.20 -25.72
N GLU A 131 13.80 -14.39 -25.13
CA GLU A 131 14.82 -15.35 -25.59
C GLU A 131 14.54 -16.76 -25.05
N GLU A 132 14.06 -16.91 -23.82
CA GLU A 132 13.63 -18.21 -23.28
C GLU A 132 12.41 -18.78 -24.02
N ALA A 133 11.39 -17.95 -24.30
CA ALA A 133 10.21 -18.38 -25.07
C ALA A 133 10.54 -18.82 -26.52
N LYS A 134 11.61 -18.29 -27.13
CA LYS A 134 12.08 -18.69 -28.46
C LYS A 134 12.89 -19.98 -28.46
N ASN A 135 13.54 -20.34 -27.35
CA ASN A 135 14.32 -21.56 -27.24
C ASN A 135 13.44 -22.80 -26.97
N ASP A 136 12.33 -22.65 -26.24
CA ASP A 136 11.38 -23.75 -26.01
C ASP A 136 10.58 -24.15 -27.26
N THR A 137 10.35 -23.22 -28.20
CA THR A 137 9.61 -23.51 -29.44
C THR A 137 10.47 -24.24 -30.50
N LYS A 138 11.80 -24.31 -30.33
CA LYS A 138 12.73 -24.96 -31.27
C LYS A 138 13.09 -26.41 -30.90
N SER A 139 12.64 -26.93 -29.76
CA SER A 139 12.93 -28.30 -29.30
C SER A 139 11.76 -29.27 -29.43
N ASN A 140 10.73 -28.96 -30.23
CA ASN A 140 9.59 -29.86 -30.48
C ASN A 140 9.41 -30.14 -31.98
#